data_AF-A0A2A4RN25-F1
#
_entry.id   AF-A0A2A4RN25-F1
#
_cell.length_a   1.000
_cell.length_b   1.000
_cell.length_c   1.000
_cell.angle_alpha   90.00
_cell.angle_beta   90.00
_cell.angle_gamma   90.00
#
_symmetry.space_group_name_H-M   'P 1'
#
loop_
_entity.id
_entity.type
_entity.pdbx_description
1 polymer ?
#
loop_
_entity_poly.entity_id
_entity_poly.type
_entity_poly.pdbx_seq_one_letter_code
_entity_poly.pdbx_strand_id
1 'polypeptide(L)'
;MPITVDWLDKVTDDIDLRKRHTNTLTDQLVHRAHWLENDDQSLIIAMFRDGQSASQIAKLIGQDPRHVRRRIKRLVHRLNDPRVAYVVEHSEAWTRSKRAIAQSLFIQGHSIREVTETLGVSFYSVRKHREAINAMSQANAQAKSKLRAWR
;
A
#
# COMPACT_ATOMS: atom_id res chain seq x y z
N MET A 1 -21.42 4.17 -2.36
CA MET A 1 -21.33 2.80 -2.91
C MET A 1 -20.24 2.04 -2.17
N PRO A 2 -20.56 1.10 -1.27
CA PRO A 2 -19.55 0.31 -0.59
C PRO A 2 -19.00 -0.72 -1.57
N ILE A 3 -17.68 -0.73 -1.78
CA ILE A 3 -16.98 -1.75 -2.56
C ILE A 3 -17.11 -3.06 -1.77
N THR A 4 -18.07 -3.89 -2.16
CA THR A 4 -18.40 -5.16 -1.51
C THR A 4 -17.24 -6.15 -1.68
N VAL A 5 -16.99 -6.91 -0.61
CA VAL A 5 -15.90 -7.89 -0.49
C VAL A 5 -16.05 -9.07 -1.47
N ASP A 6 -17.21 -9.18 -2.11
CA ASP A 6 -17.61 -10.20 -3.09
C ASP A 6 -16.72 -10.26 -4.34
N TRP A 7 -16.10 -9.13 -4.74
CA TRP A 7 -15.17 -9.13 -5.88
C TRP A 7 -13.85 -9.85 -5.56
N LEU A 8 -13.35 -9.82 -4.31
CA LEU A 8 -12.10 -10.49 -3.98
C LEU A 8 -12.26 -12.02 -3.99
N ASP A 9 -13.41 -12.55 -3.58
CA ASP A 9 -13.68 -13.99 -3.60
C ASP A 9 -13.99 -14.49 -5.03
N LYS A 10 -14.75 -13.72 -5.84
CA LYS A 10 -14.98 -14.04 -7.27
C LYS A 10 -13.73 -13.93 -8.13
N VAL A 11 -12.85 -12.96 -7.86
CA VAL A 11 -11.54 -12.88 -8.51
C VAL A 11 -10.66 -14.07 -8.13
N THR A 12 -10.76 -14.58 -6.90
CA THR A 12 -9.95 -15.76 -6.52
C THR A 12 -10.45 -17.08 -7.09
N ASP A 13 -11.74 -17.21 -7.44
CA ASP A 13 -12.32 -18.45 -7.99
C ASP A 13 -12.48 -18.45 -9.53
N ASP A 14 -12.54 -17.28 -10.20
CA ASP A 14 -12.84 -17.17 -11.65
C ASP A 14 -11.76 -16.41 -12.45
N ILE A 15 -10.55 -16.22 -11.91
CA ILE A 15 -9.41 -15.89 -12.78
C ILE A 15 -8.98 -17.16 -13.52
N ASP A 16 -9.58 -17.39 -14.69
CA ASP A 16 -8.92 -18.16 -15.74
C ASP A 16 -7.63 -17.42 -16.15
N LEU A 17 -6.52 -17.93 -15.62
CA LEU A 17 -5.13 -17.42 -15.77
C LEU A 17 -4.61 -17.43 -17.22
N ARG A 18 -5.42 -17.83 -18.23
CA ARG A 18 -4.98 -18.00 -19.62
C ARG A 18 -4.97 -16.73 -20.48
N LYS A 19 -5.55 -15.61 -20.06
CA LYS A 19 -5.61 -14.39 -20.91
C LYS A 19 -4.56 -13.33 -20.53
N ARG A 20 -3.42 -13.42 -21.21
CA ARG A 20 -2.21 -12.57 -21.21
C ARG A 20 -2.38 -11.05 -21.42
N HIS A 21 -3.59 -10.47 -21.42
CA HIS A 21 -3.79 -9.04 -21.70
C HIS A 21 -4.32 -8.21 -20.52
N THR A 22 -4.57 -8.83 -19.36
CA THR A 22 -5.27 -8.22 -18.20
C THR A 22 -4.36 -7.89 -17.00
N ASN A 23 -3.03 -7.88 -17.16
CA ASN A 23 -2.09 -7.86 -16.00
C ASN A 23 -1.55 -6.49 -15.58
N THR A 24 -1.97 -5.37 -16.19
CA THR A 24 -1.41 -4.04 -15.86
C THR A 24 -1.59 -3.67 -14.38
N LEU A 25 -2.71 -4.02 -13.75
CA LEU A 25 -2.96 -3.71 -12.34
C LEU A 25 -2.13 -4.61 -11.41
N THR A 26 -2.03 -5.89 -11.74
CA THR A 26 -1.21 -6.87 -11.02
C THR A 26 0.26 -6.47 -11.07
N ASP A 27 0.77 -6.12 -12.25
CA ASP A 27 2.14 -5.66 -12.45
C ASP A 27 2.41 -4.36 -11.69
N GLN A 28 1.46 -3.43 -11.67
CA GLN A 28 1.55 -2.24 -10.85
C GLN A 28 1.62 -2.57 -9.36
N LEU A 29 0.79 -3.48 -8.85
CA LEU A 29 0.83 -3.88 -7.44
C LEU A 29 2.16 -4.54 -7.08
N VAL A 30 2.68 -5.43 -7.92
CA VAL A 30 3.98 -6.08 -7.73
C VAL A 30 5.11 -5.05 -7.77
N HIS A 31 5.07 -4.09 -8.69
CA HIS A 31 6.04 -3.01 -8.72
C HIS A 31 6.01 -2.19 -7.42
N ARG A 32 4.81 -1.77 -6.97
CA ARG A 32 4.63 -1.01 -5.73
C ARG A 32 4.95 -1.81 -4.46
N ALA A 33 4.90 -3.14 -4.51
CA ALA A 33 5.25 -4.00 -3.38
C ALA A 33 6.70 -3.79 -2.92
N HIS A 34 7.61 -3.36 -3.80
CA HIS A 34 9.00 -3.05 -3.48
C HIS A 34 9.16 -1.87 -2.51
N TRP A 35 8.09 -1.12 -2.26
CA TRP A 35 8.09 -0.05 -1.25
C TRP A 35 7.87 -0.61 0.16
N LEU A 36 7.28 -1.80 0.30
CA LEU A 36 6.94 -2.40 1.59
C LEU A 36 8.14 -3.09 2.23
N GLU A 37 8.07 -3.32 3.54
CA GLU A 37 8.97 -4.23 4.23
C GLU A 37 8.89 -5.68 3.71
N ASN A 38 9.98 -6.42 3.87
CA ASN A 38 10.22 -7.72 3.23
C ASN A 38 9.08 -8.73 3.39
N ASP A 39 8.46 -8.82 4.58
CA ASP A 39 7.36 -9.75 4.85
C ASP A 39 6.10 -9.38 4.06
N ASP A 40 5.73 -8.10 4.07
CA ASP A 40 4.56 -7.58 3.35
C ASP A 40 4.79 -7.62 1.84
N GLN A 41 6.01 -7.32 1.39
CA GLN A 41 6.42 -7.45 0.00
C GLN A 41 6.27 -8.90 -0.48
N SER A 42 6.80 -9.86 0.28
CA SER A 42 6.77 -11.28 -0.06
C SER A 42 5.34 -11.80 -0.19
N LEU A 43 4.42 -11.35 0.68
CA LEU A 43 2.99 -11.69 0.59
C LEU A 43 2.34 -11.20 -0.71
N ILE A 44 2.61 -9.96 -1.11
CA ILE A 44 2.07 -9.40 -2.36
C ILE A 44 2.68 -10.12 -3.57
N ILE A 45 3.99 -10.36 -3.57
CA ILE A 45 4.66 -11.07 -4.66
C ILE A 45 4.13 -12.50 -4.79
N ALA A 46 4.04 -13.25 -3.70
CA ALA A 46 3.56 -14.63 -3.70
C ALA A 46 2.13 -14.74 -4.26
N MET A 47 1.24 -13.81 -3.90
CA MET A 47 -0.14 -13.83 -4.38
C MET A 47 -0.27 -13.35 -5.83
N PHE A 48 0.30 -12.20 -6.16
CA PHE A 48 0.04 -11.51 -7.43
C PHE A 48 1.00 -11.89 -8.55
N ARG A 49 2.27 -12.19 -8.24
CA ARG A 49 3.25 -12.65 -9.23
C ARG A 49 3.26 -14.18 -9.35
N ASP A 50 3.28 -14.87 -8.22
CA ASP A 50 3.47 -16.32 -8.20
C ASP A 50 2.14 -17.10 -8.19
N GLY A 51 1.00 -16.39 -8.15
CA GLY A 51 -0.34 -16.95 -8.28
C GLY A 51 -0.80 -17.80 -7.08
N GLN A 52 -0.16 -17.65 -5.91
CA GLN A 52 -0.52 -18.44 -4.74
C GLN A 52 -1.82 -17.93 -4.10
N SER A 53 -2.71 -18.86 -3.76
CA SER A 53 -3.91 -18.54 -2.98
C SER A 53 -3.56 -18.15 -1.54
N ALA A 54 -4.42 -17.36 -0.91
CA ALA A 54 -4.25 -17.00 0.51
C ALA A 54 -4.17 -18.22 1.44
N SER A 55 -4.84 -19.33 1.09
CA SER A 55 -4.77 -20.59 1.84
C SER A 55 -3.40 -21.28 1.72
N GLN A 56 -2.79 -21.27 0.52
CA GLN A 56 -1.44 -21.81 0.32
C GLN A 56 -0.40 -20.98 1.08
N ILE A 57 -0.47 -19.66 0.95
CA ILE A 57 0.41 -18.73 1.68
C ILE A 57 0.27 -18.95 3.19
N ALA A 58 -0.96 -19.02 3.69
CA ALA A 58 -1.26 -19.26 5.11
C ALA A 58 -0.63 -20.56 5.63
N LYS A 59 -0.69 -21.65 4.86
CA LYS A 59 -0.05 -22.91 5.19
C LYS A 59 1.49 -22.79 5.25
N LEU A 60 2.10 -22.04 4.32
CA LEU A 60 3.55 -21.82 4.29
C LEU A 60 4.06 -21.05 5.51
N ILE A 61 3.31 -20.04 5.96
CA ILE A 61 3.72 -19.15 7.07
C ILE A 61 3.10 -19.54 8.43
N GLY A 62 2.35 -20.65 8.50
CA GLY A 62 1.71 -21.12 9.73
C GLY A 62 0.65 -20.18 10.29
N GLN A 63 -0.07 -19.44 9.44
CA GLN A 63 -1.14 -18.51 9.87
C GLN A 63 -2.52 -18.97 9.41
N ASP A 64 -3.56 -18.37 9.98
CA ASP A 64 -4.94 -18.59 9.54
C ASP A 64 -5.20 -17.88 8.18
N PRO A 65 -5.80 -18.56 7.19
CA PRO A 65 -6.10 -17.96 5.88
C PRO A 65 -6.94 -16.67 5.93
N ARG A 66 -7.81 -16.51 6.93
CA ARG A 66 -8.60 -15.29 7.15
C ARG A 66 -7.70 -14.12 7.57
N HIS A 67 -6.66 -14.37 8.36
CA HIS A 67 -5.69 -13.34 8.71
C HIS A 67 -4.86 -12.91 7.51
N VAL A 68 -4.43 -13.86 6.69
CA VAL A 68 -3.70 -13.59 5.44
C VAL A 68 -4.55 -12.74 4.48
N ARG A 69 -5.81 -13.14 4.21
CA ARG A 69 -6.74 -12.35 3.37
C ARG A 69 -6.93 -10.93 3.91
N ARG A 70 -7.16 -10.78 5.21
CA ARG A 70 -7.30 -9.45 5.86
C ARG A 70 -6.04 -8.60 5.75
N ARG A 71 -4.86 -9.21 5.89
CA ARG A 71 -3.57 -8.52 5.71
C ARG A 71 -3.41 -8.06 4.27
N ILE A 72 -3.55 -8.97 3.31
CA ILE A 72 -3.43 -8.65 1.87
C ILE A 72 -4.40 -7.54 1.45
N LYS A 73 -5.66 -7.61 1.87
CA LYS A 73 -6.65 -6.56 1.57
C LYS A 73 -6.20 -5.18 2.08
N ARG A 74 -5.64 -5.10 3.29
CA ARG A 74 -5.09 -3.85 3.84
C ARG A 74 -3.88 -3.37 3.03
N LEU A 75 -2.99 -4.28 2.63
CA LEU A 75 -1.81 -3.96 1.82
C LEU A 75 -2.21 -3.41 0.44
N VAL A 76 -3.14 -4.06 -0.25
CA VAL A 76 -3.63 -3.62 -1.57
C VAL A 76 -4.31 -2.25 -1.47
N HIS A 77 -5.10 -2.02 -0.41
CA HIS A 77 -5.69 -0.70 -0.18
C HIS A 77 -4.62 0.36 0.06
N ARG A 78 -3.61 0.05 0.89
CA ARG A 78 -2.47 0.94 1.18
C ARG A 78 -1.65 1.27 -0.06
N LEU A 79 -1.28 0.26 -0.86
CA LEU A 79 -0.49 0.46 -2.09
C LEU A 79 -1.24 1.28 -3.17
N ASN A 80 -2.57 1.34 -3.08
CA ASN A 80 -3.39 2.18 -3.96
C ASN A 80 -3.75 3.54 -3.36
N ASP A 81 -3.31 3.83 -2.14
CA ASP A 81 -3.52 5.13 -1.53
C ASP A 81 -2.67 6.20 -2.26
N PRO A 82 -3.28 7.30 -2.76
CA PRO A 82 -2.55 8.38 -3.43
C PRO A 82 -1.43 8.99 -2.57
N ARG A 83 -1.56 8.92 -1.24
CA ARG A 83 -0.54 9.42 -0.30
C ARG A 83 0.73 8.59 -0.36
N VAL A 84 0.63 7.28 -0.56
CA VAL A 84 1.80 6.40 -0.70
C VAL A 84 2.57 6.76 -1.96
N ALA A 85 1.88 6.89 -3.09
CA ALA A 85 2.51 7.33 -4.34
C ALA A 85 3.17 8.70 -4.18
N TYR A 86 2.49 9.66 -3.54
CA TYR A 86 3.04 10.98 -3.28
C TYR A 86 4.33 10.94 -2.43
N VAL A 87 4.33 10.16 -1.35
CA VAL A 87 5.51 9.98 -0.50
C VAL A 87 6.66 9.37 -1.29
N VAL A 88 6.43 8.30 -2.06
CA VAL A 88 7.47 7.68 -2.88
C VAL A 88 8.06 8.67 -3.88
N GLU A 89 7.21 9.39 -4.61
CA GLU A 89 7.63 10.38 -5.63
C GLU A 89 8.46 11.55 -5.06
N HIS A 90 8.19 12.00 -3.83
CA HIS A 90 8.75 13.27 -3.31
C HIS A 90 9.69 13.11 -2.12
N SER A 91 9.77 11.93 -1.51
CA SER A 91 10.48 11.74 -0.25
C SER A 91 11.99 11.97 -0.35
N GLU A 92 12.59 11.79 -1.52
CA GLU A 92 14.02 12.04 -1.76
C GLU A 92 14.42 13.50 -1.59
N ALA A 93 13.51 14.44 -1.84
CA ALA A 93 13.74 15.87 -1.62
C ALA A 93 13.53 16.31 -0.17
N TRP A 94 12.99 15.43 0.69
CA TRP A 94 12.71 15.76 2.09
C TRP A 94 13.91 15.54 3.00
N THR A 95 13.91 16.27 4.13
CA THR A 95 14.82 16.01 5.23
C THR A 95 14.69 14.57 5.72
N ARG A 96 15.79 14.01 6.23
CA ARG A 96 15.85 12.62 6.70
C ARG A 96 14.72 12.29 7.69
N SER A 97 14.44 13.18 8.65
CA SER A 97 13.40 12.97 9.65
C SER A 97 11.99 12.96 9.04
N LYS A 98 11.68 13.90 8.14
CA LYS A 98 10.39 13.94 7.45
C LYS A 98 10.19 12.71 6.57
N ARG A 99 11.24 12.27 5.88
CA ARG A 99 11.26 11.04 5.08
C ARG A 99 10.97 9.81 5.95
N ALA A 100 11.71 9.63 7.04
CA ALA A 100 11.53 8.49 7.93
C ALA A 100 10.09 8.42 8.48
N ILE A 101 9.57 9.55 9.01
CA ILE A 101 8.19 9.63 9.50
C ILE A 101 7.17 9.27 8.41
N ALA A 102 7.36 9.79 7.20
CA ALA A 102 6.44 9.54 6.10
C ALA A 102 6.45 8.08 5.64
N GLN A 103 7.63 7.48 5.50
CA GLN A 103 7.78 6.08 5.12
C GLN A 103 7.14 5.17 6.16
N SER A 104 7.42 5.38 7.45
CA SER A 104 6.84 4.58 8.52
C SER A 104 5.30 4.69 8.58
N LEU A 105 4.74 5.89 8.45
CA LEU A 105 3.30 6.10 8.54
C LEU A 105 2.53 5.59 7.32
N PHE A 106 2.97 5.96 6.11
CA PHE A 106 2.17 5.74 4.90
C PHE A 106 2.55 4.46 4.18
N ILE A 107 3.84 4.15 4.11
CA ILE A 107 4.32 2.97 3.38
C ILE A 107 4.24 1.74 4.27
N GLN A 108 4.80 1.80 5.48
CA GLN A 108 4.77 0.66 6.42
C GLN A 108 3.47 0.58 7.22
N GLY A 109 2.68 1.65 7.26
CA GLY A 109 1.38 1.66 7.92
C GLY A 109 1.45 1.61 9.45
N HIS A 110 2.58 2.01 10.03
CA HIS A 110 2.70 2.15 11.48
C HIS A 110 1.77 3.25 12.00
N SER A 111 1.28 3.04 13.20
CA SER A 111 0.56 4.05 13.97
C SER A 111 1.49 5.18 14.40
N ILE A 112 0.91 6.34 14.72
CA ILE A 112 1.69 7.48 15.25
C ILE A 112 2.48 7.07 16.50
N ARG A 113 1.90 6.22 17.36
CA ARG A 113 2.56 5.75 18.60
C ARG A 113 3.81 4.92 18.30
N GLU A 114 3.68 3.93 17.42
CA GLU A 114 4.83 3.13 16.98
C GLU A 114 5.92 4.01 16.35
N VAL A 115 5.54 5.00 15.54
CA VAL A 115 6.52 5.92 14.93
C VAL A 115 7.22 6.80 15.98
N THR A 116 6.50 7.28 16.98
CA THR A 116 7.12 8.07 18.07
C THR A 116 8.09 7.24 18.88
N GLU A 117 7.75 5.99 19.17
CA GLU A 117 8.60 5.06 19.93
C GLU A 117 9.84 4.69 19.12
N THR A 118 9.66 4.30 17.85
CA THR A 118 10.76 3.84 16.99
C THR A 118 11.72 4.96 16.59
N LEU A 119 11.22 6.17 16.32
CA LEU A 119 12.06 7.29 15.84
C LEU A 119 12.50 8.25 16.96
N GLY A 120 12.03 8.07 18.20
CA GLY A 120 12.36 8.95 19.33
C GLY A 120 11.88 10.40 19.16
N VAL A 121 10.82 10.60 18.37
CA VAL A 121 10.25 11.93 18.09
C VAL A 121 8.96 12.16 18.86
N SER A 122 8.66 13.42 19.16
CA SER A 122 7.42 13.76 19.87
C SER A 122 6.17 13.47 19.05
N PHE A 123 5.10 13.07 19.73
CA PHE A 123 3.78 12.83 19.12
C PHE A 123 3.28 14.03 18.30
N TYR A 124 3.47 15.24 18.84
CA TYR A 124 3.10 16.48 18.15
C TYR A 124 3.86 16.64 16.82
N SER A 125 5.17 16.35 16.81
CA SER A 125 5.98 16.43 15.59
C SER A 125 5.47 15.47 14.51
N VAL A 126 5.22 14.21 14.86
CA VAL A 126 4.70 13.19 13.92
C VAL A 126 3.33 13.60 13.38
N ARG A 127 2.44 14.09 14.24
CA ARG A 127 1.11 14.57 13.84
C ARG A 127 1.22 15.76 12.87
N LYS A 128 2.05 16.76 13.17
CA LYS A 128 2.26 17.93 12.32
C LYS A 128 2.82 17.53 10.95
N HIS A 129 3.78 16.61 10.90
CA HIS A 129 4.31 16.08 9.64
C HIS A 129 3.24 15.33 8.84
N ARG A 130 2.43 14.49 9.49
CA ARG A 130 1.32 13.76 8.85
C ARG A 130 0.30 14.72 8.23
N GLU A 131 -0.11 15.74 8.96
CA GLU A 131 -1.07 16.76 8.48
C GLU A 131 -0.50 17.51 7.27
N ALA A 132 0.76 17.93 7.33
CA ALA A 132 1.43 18.56 6.20
C ALA A 132 1.49 17.65 4.96
N ILE A 133 1.83 16.37 5.13
CA ILE A 133 1.89 15.39 4.01
C ILE A 133 0.51 15.15 3.42
N ASN A 134 -0.53 15.03 4.25
CA ASN A 134 -1.90 14.90 3.77
C ASN A 134 -2.30 16.12 2.91
N ALA A 135 -2.03 17.34 3.39
CA ALA A 135 -2.35 18.56 2.65
C ALA A 135 -1.59 18.64 1.32
N MET A 136 -0.29 18.35 1.31
CA MET A 136 0.52 18.36 0.08
C MET A 136 0.06 17.29 -0.92
N SER A 137 -0.25 16.07 -0.45
CA SER A 137 -0.74 14.99 -1.29
C SER A 137 -2.10 15.30 -1.91
N GLN A 138 -3.02 15.90 -1.13
CA GLN A 138 -4.33 16.32 -1.63
C GLN A 138 -4.20 17.42 -2.69
N ALA A 139 -3.38 18.44 -2.44
CA ALA A 139 -3.12 19.50 -3.41
C ALA A 139 -2.53 18.93 -4.72
N ASN A 140 -1.58 17.99 -4.62
CA ASN A 140 -1.01 17.30 -5.78
C ASN A 140 -2.05 16.48 -6.56
N ALA A 141 -2.92 15.75 -5.85
CA ALA A 141 -4.00 14.98 -6.48
C ALA A 141 -5.00 15.88 -7.21
N GLN A 142 -5.36 17.03 -6.62
CA GLN A 142 -6.22 18.03 -7.25
C GLN A 142 -5.57 18.64 -8.50
N ALA A 143 -4.27 18.95 -8.45
CA ALA A 143 -3.52 19.47 -9.59
C ALA A 143 -3.46 18.45 -10.75
N LYS A 144 -3.13 17.17 -10.45
CA LYS A 144 -3.13 16.08 -11.45
C LYS A 144 -4.53 15.86 -12.05
N SER A 145 -5.59 15.96 -11.26
CA SER A 145 -6.98 15.87 -11.72
C SER A 145 -7.34 17.00 -12.68
N LYS A 146 -7.05 18.25 -12.31
CA LYS A 146 -7.27 19.41 -13.18
C LYS A 146 -6.56 19.20 -14.52
N LEU A 147 -5.26 18.90 -14.52
CA LEU A 147 -4.49 18.69 -15.75
C LEU A 147 -5.08 17.62 -16.69
N ARG A 148 -5.70 16.57 -16.14
CA ARG A 148 -6.38 15.53 -16.93
C ARG A 148 -7.70 15.99 -17.54
N ALA A 149 -8.43 16.89 -16.88
CA ALA A 149 -9.71 17.40 -17.37
C ALA A 149 -9.57 18.42 -18.52
N TRP A 150 -8.38 18.99 -18.72
CA TRP A 150 -8.07 19.91 -19.82
C TRP A 150 -7.51 19.22 -21.07
N ARG A 151 -7.25 17.91 -21.02
CA ARG A 151 -6.80 17.09 -22.14
C ARG A 151 -7.97 16.30 -22.72
#